data_AF-A0A8X8DCJ2-F1
#
_entry.id   AF-A0A8X8DCJ2-F1
#
_cell.length_a   1.000
_cell.length_b   1.000
_cell.length_c   1.000
_cell.angle_alpha   90.00
_cell.angle_beta   90.00
_cell.angle_gamma   90.00
#
_symmetry.space_group_name_H-M   'P 1'
#
loop_
_entity.id
_entity.type
_entity.pdbx_description
1 polymer ?
#
loop_
_entity_poly.entity_id
_entity_poly.type
_entity_poly.pdbx_seq_one_letter_code
_entity_poly.pdbx_strand_id
1 'polypeptide(L)'
;MGIDLKAGGKSKKTKRTAPKSDDIYLKLLVKLYRFLVRRTGSKFNAVILKRLFMSKINKPPLSLSRLITFTKGKEDKIAVVVGTITDDIRVYEVPALKVTALRFTETARARIEKAGGECLTFDQLALRAPLGQNTVLLRGPKNAREAVKHFGPAPGVPHSHTKPYIRSKGRKFEKARGKRNSKGFRFALNEQGLAGCSGFDVFVKLYVDASAFLHKEVIDPLRRQNFVLGQRSC
;
A
#
# COMPACT_ATOMS: atom_id res chain seq x y z
N MET A 1 45.80 -21.94 3.88
CA MET A 1 44.40 -22.43 3.95
C MET A 1 43.51 -21.42 3.25
N GLY A 2 42.69 -21.84 2.28
CA GLY A 2 41.75 -20.96 1.59
C GLY A 2 40.53 -20.68 2.46
N ILE A 3 40.12 -19.42 2.58
CA ILE A 3 38.91 -19.04 3.31
C ILE A 3 37.71 -19.26 2.39
N ASP A 4 36.79 -20.14 2.75
CA ASP A 4 35.53 -20.30 2.04
C ASP A 4 34.60 -19.13 2.38
N LEU A 5 34.50 -18.20 1.44
CA LEU A 5 33.67 -17.01 1.57
C LEU A 5 32.43 -17.15 0.69
N LYS A 6 31.25 -17.04 1.30
CA LYS A 6 29.97 -16.99 0.59
C LYS A 6 30.01 -15.94 -0.54
N ALA A 7 29.77 -16.37 -1.78
CA ALA A 7 29.89 -15.55 -2.99
C ALA A 7 31.26 -14.84 -3.17
N GLY A 8 32.34 -15.44 -2.67
CA GLY A 8 33.71 -14.92 -2.79
C GLY A 8 33.93 -13.60 -2.04
N GLY A 9 33.15 -13.32 -1.00
CA GLY A 9 33.25 -12.10 -0.19
C GLY A 9 32.73 -10.81 -0.86
N LYS A 10 32.17 -10.91 -2.08
CA LYS A 10 31.70 -9.74 -2.85
C LYS A 10 30.22 -9.46 -2.58
N SER A 11 29.90 -8.21 -2.22
CA SER A 11 28.51 -7.76 -2.09
C SER A 11 28.05 -6.97 -3.33
N LYS A 12 27.05 -7.49 -4.05
CA LYS A 12 26.46 -6.82 -5.22
C LYS A 12 25.47 -5.74 -4.79
N LYS A 13 25.64 -4.51 -5.27
CA LYS A 13 24.68 -3.42 -5.05
C LYS A 13 23.64 -3.38 -6.17
N THR A 14 22.42 -3.83 -5.90
CA THR A 14 21.30 -3.88 -6.89
C THR A 14 20.55 -2.54 -7.02
N LYS A 15 20.99 -1.48 -6.35
CA LYS A 15 20.33 -0.16 -6.33
C LYS A 15 20.99 0.81 -7.30
N ARG A 16 20.20 1.74 -7.84
CA ARG A 16 20.72 2.85 -8.67
C ARG A 16 21.57 3.79 -7.82
N THR A 17 22.75 4.15 -8.35
CA THR A 17 23.71 5.08 -7.74
C THR A 17 23.68 6.47 -8.39
N ALA A 18 23.14 6.58 -9.60
CA ALA A 18 23.02 7.81 -10.37
C ALA A 18 21.67 7.83 -11.13
N PRO A 19 21.15 9.01 -11.51
CA PRO A 19 20.00 9.09 -12.40
C PRO A 19 20.39 8.55 -13.79
N LYS A 20 19.49 7.78 -14.41
CA LYS A 20 19.67 7.33 -15.82
C LYS A 20 19.26 8.42 -16.83
N SER A 21 18.48 9.40 -16.41
CA SER A 21 17.93 10.43 -17.30
C SER A 21 18.98 11.44 -17.75
N ASP A 22 18.82 11.97 -18.96
CA ASP A 22 19.70 13.02 -19.52
C ASP A 22 19.25 14.46 -19.24
N ASP A 23 18.11 14.64 -18.59
CA ASP A 23 17.61 15.94 -18.12
C ASP A 23 18.64 16.68 -17.25
N ILE A 24 19.08 17.83 -17.74
CA ILE A 24 20.11 18.68 -17.12
C ILE A 24 19.63 19.18 -15.75
N TYR A 25 18.38 19.61 -15.62
CA TYR A 25 17.84 20.13 -14.37
C TYR A 25 17.81 19.05 -13.29
N LEU A 26 17.45 17.82 -13.66
CA LEU A 26 17.50 16.69 -12.73
C LEU A 26 18.94 16.36 -12.32
N LYS A 27 19.91 16.43 -13.24
CA LYS A 27 21.34 16.23 -12.95
C LYS A 27 21.86 17.30 -11.98
N LEU A 28 21.48 18.57 -12.14
CA LEU A 28 21.84 19.66 -11.23
C LEU A 28 21.23 19.49 -9.84
N LEU A 29 19.94 19.16 -9.77
CA LEU A 29 19.22 18.90 -8.51
C LEU A 29 19.87 17.73 -7.74
N VAL A 30 20.26 16.67 -8.45
CA VAL A 30 21.02 15.55 -7.87
C VAL A 30 22.36 15.99 -7.32
N LYS A 31 23.11 16.86 -8.01
CA LYS A 31 24.40 17.39 -7.52
C LYS A 31 24.20 18.17 -6.22
N LEU A 32 23.18 19.02 -6.17
CA LEU A 32 22.80 19.77 -4.97
C LEU A 32 22.49 18.84 -3.79
N TYR A 33 21.61 17.85 -3.96
CA TYR A 33 21.27 16.94 -2.87
C TYR A 33 22.41 15.98 -2.50
N ARG A 34 23.33 15.64 -3.42
CA ARG A 34 24.58 14.93 -3.08
C ARG A 34 25.45 15.78 -2.17
N PHE A 35 25.59 17.07 -2.46
CA PHE A 35 26.33 18.00 -1.63
C PHE A 35 25.69 18.10 -0.23
N LEU A 36 24.37 18.33 -0.15
CA LEU A 36 23.66 18.40 1.13
C LEU A 36 23.83 17.12 1.96
N VAL A 37 23.62 15.94 1.38
CA VAL A 37 23.78 14.67 2.12
C VAL A 37 25.18 14.51 2.69
N ARG A 38 26.21 14.90 1.93
CA ARG A 38 27.60 14.80 2.39
C ARG A 38 27.93 15.78 3.51
N ARG A 39 27.33 16.97 3.51
CA ARG A 39 27.65 18.04 4.47
C ARG A 39 26.79 18.06 5.72
N THR A 40 25.50 17.71 5.62
CA THR A 40 24.56 17.81 6.74
C THR A 40 24.30 16.50 7.45
N GLY A 41 24.52 15.35 6.82
CA GLY A 41 24.23 14.04 7.42
C GLY A 41 22.75 13.75 7.67
N SER A 42 21.82 14.61 7.21
CA SER A 42 20.37 14.42 7.41
C SER A 42 19.84 13.20 6.66
N LYS A 43 19.14 12.32 7.39
CA LYS A 43 18.45 11.14 6.82
C LYS A 43 17.40 11.53 5.78
N PHE A 44 16.76 12.69 5.95
CA PHE A 44 15.75 13.20 5.02
C PHE A 44 16.33 13.43 3.63
N ASN A 45 17.45 14.14 3.54
CA ASN A 45 18.13 14.41 2.27
C ASN A 45 18.62 13.12 1.59
N ALA A 46 19.09 12.15 2.38
CA ALA A 46 19.51 10.85 1.84
C ALA A 46 18.33 10.10 1.20
N VAL A 47 17.13 10.21 1.77
CA VAL A 47 15.90 9.63 1.20
C VAL A 47 15.47 10.38 -0.07
N ILE A 48 15.54 11.71 -0.11
CA ILE A 48 15.24 12.49 -1.32
C ILE A 48 16.19 12.10 -2.45
N LEU A 49 17.50 12.09 -2.19
CA LEU A 49 18.51 11.72 -3.18
C LEU A 49 18.25 10.32 -3.76
N LYS A 50 17.93 9.35 -2.90
CA LYS A 50 17.57 7.99 -3.33
C LYS A 50 16.31 7.99 -4.21
N ARG A 51 15.31 8.85 -3.93
CA ARG A 51 14.07 8.96 -4.71
C ARG A 51 14.29 9.67 -6.05
N LEU A 52 15.20 10.63 -6.14
CA LEU A 52 15.53 11.30 -7.41
C LEU A 52 16.10 10.31 -8.45
N PHE A 53 16.92 9.34 -8.00
CA PHE A 53 17.48 8.28 -8.86
C PHE A 53 16.46 7.26 -9.37
N MET A 54 15.27 7.21 -8.76
CA MET A 54 14.24 6.25 -9.13
C MET A 54 13.72 6.49 -10.55
N SER A 55 13.29 5.41 -11.20
CA SER A 55 12.61 5.47 -12.50
C SER A 55 11.23 6.14 -12.38
N LYS A 56 10.67 6.59 -13.51
CA LYS A 56 9.32 7.19 -13.58
C LYS A 56 8.24 6.32 -12.91
N ILE A 57 8.28 5.00 -13.13
CA ILE A 57 7.36 4.03 -12.51
C ILE A 57 7.38 4.08 -10.98
N ASN A 58 8.55 4.35 -10.40
CA ASN A 58 8.76 4.42 -8.95
C ASN A 58 8.55 5.84 -8.38
N LYS A 59 8.23 6.82 -9.23
CA LYS A 59 7.84 8.18 -8.88
C LYS A 59 6.35 8.39 -9.27
N PRO A 60 5.42 7.67 -8.61
CA PRO A 60 4.00 7.76 -8.94
C PRO A 60 3.46 9.17 -8.67
N PRO A 61 2.50 9.65 -9.48
CA PRO A 61 1.82 10.90 -9.21
C PRO A 61 1.01 10.82 -7.91
N LEU A 62 0.77 11.96 -7.29
CA LEU A 62 0.02 12.08 -6.04
C LEU A 62 -1.09 13.14 -6.25
N SER A 63 -2.34 12.77 -6.02
CA SER A 63 -3.50 13.65 -6.21
C SER A 63 -3.68 14.64 -5.06
N LEU A 64 -4.27 15.81 -5.34
CA LEU A 64 -4.60 16.81 -4.31
C LEU A 64 -5.45 16.22 -3.17
N SER A 65 -6.45 15.39 -3.48
CA SER A 65 -7.29 14.69 -2.49
C SER A 65 -6.47 13.91 -1.45
N ARG A 66 -5.44 13.20 -1.92
CA ARG A 66 -4.57 12.41 -1.04
C ARG A 66 -3.59 13.30 -0.29
N LEU A 67 -3.11 14.41 -0.89
CA LEU A 67 -2.31 15.39 -0.16
C LEU A 67 -3.08 15.93 1.04
N ILE A 68 -4.29 16.44 0.81
CA ILE A 68 -5.15 17.00 1.86
C ILE A 68 -5.33 15.98 2.99
N THR A 69 -5.64 14.72 2.63
CA THR A 69 -5.80 13.65 3.62
C THR A 69 -4.54 13.41 4.45
N PHE A 70 -3.36 13.49 3.85
CA PHE A 70 -2.09 13.28 4.56
C PHE A 70 -1.58 14.52 5.32
N THR A 71 -2.04 15.71 4.96
CA THR A 71 -1.69 16.97 5.61
C THR A 71 -2.67 17.37 6.71
N LYS A 72 -3.81 16.69 6.85
CA LYS A 72 -4.71 16.84 8.01
C LYS A 72 -3.92 16.68 9.32
N GLY A 73 -4.00 17.69 10.19
CA GLY A 73 -3.27 17.76 11.47
C GLY A 73 -1.77 18.10 11.34
N LYS A 74 -1.30 18.49 10.16
CA LYS A 74 0.11 18.85 9.87
C LYS A 74 0.18 20.04 8.91
N GLU A 75 -0.68 21.02 9.11
CA GLU A 75 -0.91 22.12 8.17
C GLU A 75 0.28 23.10 8.12
N ASP A 76 1.01 23.23 9.23
CA ASP A 76 2.19 24.10 9.33
C ASP A 76 3.41 23.55 8.57
N LYS A 77 3.38 22.27 8.19
CA LYS A 77 4.54 21.56 7.62
C LYS A 77 4.52 21.57 6.11
N ILE A 78 5.71 21.65 5.51
CA ILE A 78 5.86 21.58 4.06
C ILE A 78 5.69 20.13 3.60
N ALA A 79 4.71 19.88 2.74
CA ALA A 79 4.51 18.58 2.13
C ALA A 79 5.52 18.37 0.98
N VAL A 80 6.30 17.29 1.02
CA VAL A 80 7.37 17.03 0.05
C VAL A 80 7.08 15.77 -0.75
N VAL A 81 6.94 15.93 -2.06
CA VAL A 81 6.62 14.84 -3.00
C VAL A 81 7.68 14.74 -4.08
N VAL A 82 8.46 13.64 -4.06
CA VAL A 82 9.40 13.33 -5.16
C VAL A 82 8.63 12.65 -6.31
N GLY A 83 7.83 13.45 -7.02
CA GLY A 83 6.93 13.00 -8.08
C GLY A 83 6.14 14.17 -8.66
N THR A 84 5.07 13.84 -9.39
CA THR A 84 4.14 14.83 -9.95
C THR A 84 2.92 14.97 -9.06
N ILE A 85 2.45 16.20 -8.86
CA ILE A 85 1.16 16.45 -8.22
C ILE A 85 0.12 16.70 -9.30
N THR A 86 -1.00 15.99 -9.19
CA THR A 86 -2.12 16.07 -10.13
C THR A 86 -3.36 16.61 -9.44
N ASP A 87 -4.15 17.35 -10.20
CA ASP A 87 -5.45 17.83 -9.76
C ASP A 87 -6.44 16.66 -9.55
N ASP A 88 -7.45 16.88 -8.72
CA ASP A 88 -8.57 15.98 -8.51
C ASP A 88 -9.87 16.80 -8.45
N ILE A 89 -10.65 16.70 -9.53
CA ILE A 89 -11.91 17.46 -9.72
C ILE A 89 -12.94 17.12 -8.63
N ARG A 90 -12.84 15.94 -8.01
CA ARG A 90 -13.78 15.49 -6.97
C ARG A 90 -13.64 16.26 -5.66
N VAL A 91 -12.52 16.93 -5.45
CA VAL A 91 -12.32 17.80 -4.30
C VAL A 91 -12.87 19.17 -4.68
N TYR A 92 -13.78 19.73 -3.89
CA TYR A 92 -14.31 21.07 -4.16
C TYR A 92 -13.37 22.14 -3.60
N GLU A 93 -13.07 22.05 -2.31
CA GLU A 93 -12.24 23.03 -1.60
C GLU A 93 -10.83 22.50 -1.34
N VAL A 94 -9.84 23.31 -1.69
CA VAL A 94 -8.43 23.01 -1.43
C VAL A 94 -7.99 23.94 -0.29
N PRO A 95 -7.46 23.41 0.82
CA PRO A 95 -6.90 24.24 1.88
C PRO A 95 -5.59 24.91 1.43
N ALA A 96 -5.15 25.94 2.17
CA ALA A 96 -3.86 26.57 1.93
C ALA A 96 -2.72 25.58 2.24
N LEU A 97 -2.10 25.02 1.20
CA LEU A 97 -1.05 24.00 1.33
C LEU A 97 0.31 24.55 0.90
N LYS A 98 1.35 24.28 1.69
CA LYS A 98 2.75 24.48 1.29
C LYS A 98 3.31 23.17 0.73
N VAL A 99 3.47 23.08 -0.59
CA VAL A 99 3.80 21.82 -1.25
C VAL A 99 5.03 21.96 -2.12
N THR A 100 5.95 21.02 -2.01
CA THR A 100 7.11 20.89 -2.89
C THR A 100 6.98 19.63 -3.74
N ALA A 101 7.21 19.77 -5.05
CA ALA A 101 7.21 18.63 -5.96
C ALA A 101 8.17 18.80 -7.14
N LEU A 102 8.40 17.71 -7.87
CA LEU A 102 9.21 17.78 -9.10
C LEU A 102 8.44 18.46 -10.23
N ARG A 103 7.14 18.20 -10.30
CA ARG A 103 6.24 18.77 -11.31
C ARG A 103 4.84 18.96 -10.71
N PHE A 104 4.18 20.02 -11.13
CA PHE A 104 2.77 20.27 -10.87
C PHE A 104 2.04 20.25 -12.20
N THR A 105 0.81 19.71 -12.25
CA THR A 105 -0.08 20.02 -13.37
C THR A 105 -0.53 21.47 -13.25
N GLU A 106 -0.74 22.15 -14.38
CA GLU A 106 -1.13 23.57 -14.39
C GLU A 106 -2.43 23.80 -13.61
N THR A 107 -3.39 22.89 -13.77
CA THR A 107 -4.65 22.89 -13.03
C THR A 107 -4.43 22.76 -11.51
N ALA A 108 -3.50 21.90 -11.07
CA ALA A 108 -3.22 21.74 -9.65
C ALA A 108 -2.52 22.96 -9.08
N ARG A 109 -1.58 23.55 -9.83
CA ARG A 109 -0.90 24.78 -9.44
C ARG A 109 -1.88 25.92 -9.26
N ALA A 110 -2.72 26.18 -10.26
CA ALA A 110 -3.72 27.25 -10.21
C ALA A 110 -4.69 27.10 -9.03
N ARG A 111 -5.10 25.87 -8.70
CA ARG A 111 -5.99 25.62 -7.55
C ARG A 111 -5.29 25.83 -6.20
N ILE A 112 -4.04 25.42 -6.06
CA ILE A 112 -3.26 25.64 -4.83
C ILE A 112 -3.01 27.14 -4.63
N GLU A 113 -2.61 27.86 -5.69
CA GLU A 113 -2.36 29.30 -5.63
C GLU A 113 -3.65 30.08 -5.35
N LYS A 114 -4.78 29.71 -5.98
CA LYS A 114 -6.10 30.30 -5.69
C LYS A 114 -6.54 30.09 -4.23
N ALA A 115 -6.14 28.98 -3.62
CA ALA A 115 -6.39 28.70 -2.20
C ALA A 115 -5.42 29.43 -1.25
N GLY A 116 -4.50 30.25 -1.76
CA GLY A 116 -3.47 30.92 -0.96
C GLY A 116 -2.34 29.99 -0.50
N GLY A 117 -2.20 28.81 -1.13
CA GLY A 117 -1.10 27.89 -0.91
C GLY A 117 0.15 28.24 -1.72
N GLU A 118 1.26 27.58 -1.40
CA GLU A 118 2.56 27.80 -2.06
C GLU A 118 3.00 26.54 -2.81
N CYS A 119 3.25 26.69 -4.12
CA CYS A 119 3.89 25.66 -4.94
C CYS A 119 5.40 25.89 -5.02
N LEU A 120 6.16 25.01 -4.38
CA LEU A 120 7.62 25.13 -4.24
C LEU A 120 8.38 24.12 -5.10
N THR A 121 9.57 24.53 -5.54
CA THR A 121 10.54 23.64 -6.19
C THR A 121 11.52 23.03 -5.17
N PHE A 122 12.29 22.02 -5.60
CA PHE A 122 13.25 21.34 -4.71
C PHE A 122 14.49 22.20 -4.39
N ASP A 123 14.88 23.09 -5.27
CA ASP A 123 15.90 24.12 -5.04
C ASP A 123 15.43 25.14 -3.99
N GLN A 124 14.19 25.65 -4.11
CA GLN A 124 13.60 26.52 -3.09
C GLN A 124 13.47 25.82 -1.73
N LEU A 125 13.09 24.53 -1.71
CA LEU A 125 13.06 23.73 -0.48
C LEU A 125 14.45 23.62 0.17
N ALA A 126 15.50 23.42 -0.62
CA ALA A 126 16.86 23.31 -0.11
C ALA A 126 17.34 24.62 0.53
N LEU A 127 16.91 25.78 0.02
CA LEU A 127 17.20 27.08 0.62
C LEU A 127 16.45 27.28 1.94
N ARG A 128 15.15 26.94 2.00
CA ARG A 128 14.33 27.13 3.20
C ARG A 128 14.64 26.15 4.31
N ALA A 129 14.84 24.87 3.99
CA ALA A 129 14.98 23.79 4.95
C ALA A 129 16.09 22.80 4.54
N PRO A 130 17.38 23.20 4.60
CA PRO A 130 18.50 22.36 4.18
C PRO A 130 18.65 21.08 5.01
N LEU A 131 18.15 21.06 6.25
CA LEU A 131 18.12 19.88 7.12
C LEU A 131 16.86 19.02 6.95
N GLY A 132 15.79 19.57 6.35
CA GLY A 132 14.47 18.93 6.23
C GLY A 132 13.56 19.09 7.47
N GLN A 133 13.84 20.06 8.34
CA GLN A 133 13.00 20.36 9.50
C GLN A 133 11.61 20.86 9.06
N ASN A 134 10.57 20.54 9.82
CA ASN A 134 9.17 20.91 9.54
C ASN A 134 8.65 20.46 8.16
N THR A 135 9.17 19.35 7.64
CA THR A 135 8.71 18.76 6.38
C THR A 135 8.05 17.40 6.58
N VAL A 136 7.13 17.06 5.68
CA VAL A 136 6.49 15.74 5.62
C VAL A 136 6.76 15.12 4.26
N LEU A 137 7.56 14.06 4.24
CA LEU A 137 7.92 13.37 3.01
C LEU A 137 6.84 12.36 2.59
N LEU A 138 6.07 12.70 1.56
CA LEU A 138 4.98 11.87 1.04
C LEU A 138 5.40 11.08 -0.20
N ARG A 139 4.61 10.06 -0.55
CA ARG A 139 4.79 9.27 -1.77
C ARG A 139 3.42 8.85 -2.32
N GLY A 140 3.27 8.91 -3.64
CA GLY A 140 2.08 8.40 -4.31
C GLY A 140 1.95 6.87 -4.24
N PRO A 141 0.77 6.33 -4.58
CA PRO A 141 0.50 4.89 -4.57
C PRO A 141 1.26 4.17 -5.69
N LYS A 142 2.34 3.45 -5.35
CA LYS A 142 3.15 2.72 -6.35
C LYS A 142 2.44 1.51 -6.95
N ASN A 143 1.65 0.79 -6.15
CA ASN A 143 1.06 -0.50 -6.54
C ASN A 143 -0.33 -0.38 -7.18
N ALA A 144 -0.90 0.84 -7.28
CA ALA A 144 -2.23 1.05 -7.83
C ALA A 144 -2.30 0.98 -9.37
N ARG A 145 -1.16 0.86 -10.05
CA ARG A 145 -1.06 0.82 -11.51
C ARG A 145 -1.61 -0.50 -12.07
N GLU A 146 -2.22 -0.44 -13.25
CA GLU A 146 -2.81 -1.60 -13.92
C GLU A 146 -1.84 -2.77 -14.09
N ALA A 147 -0.61 -2.53 -14.54
CA ALA A 147 0.39 -3.59 -14.70
C ALA A 147 0.64 -4.40 -13.40
N VAL A 148 0.53 -3.77 -12.23
CA VAL A 148 0.74 -4.45 -10.94
C VAL A 148 -0.41 -5.40 -10.60
N LYS A 149 -1.61 -5.17 -11.15
CA LYS A 149 -2.76 -6.07 -10.96
C LYS A 149 -2.54 -7.45 -11.60
N HIS A 150 -1.63 -7.54 -12.57
CA HIS A 150 -1.26 -8.78 -13.25
C HIS A 150 -0.10 -9.53 -12.57
N PHE A 151 0.49 -8.96 -11.51
CA PHE A 151 1.58 -9.58 -10.77
C PHE A 151 1.06 -10.33 -9.55
N GLY A 152 1.88 -11.26 -9.05
CA GLY A 152 1.55 -12.11 -7.91
C GLY A 152 1.32 -13.56 -8.33
N PRO A 153 0.62 -14.35 -7.51
CA PRO A 153 0.27 -15.74 -7.82
C PRO A 153 -0.43 -15.84 -9.17
N ALA A 154 -0.19 -16.92 -9.92
CA ALA A 154 -0.78 -17.09 -11.24
C ALA A 154 -2.32 -17.04 -11.19
N PRO A 155 -2.99 -16.45 -12.20
CA PRO A 155 -4.44 -16.39 -12.24
C PRO A 155 -5.02 -17.81 -12.29
N GLY A 156 -5.83 -18.15 -11.29
CA GLY A 156 -6.36 -19.51 -11.14
C GLY A 156 -5.66 -20.33 -10.06
N VAL A 157 -4.70 -19.78 -9.33
CA VAL A 157 -4.29 -20.40 -8.06
C VAL A 157 -5.35 -20.06 -6.98
N PRO A 158 -5.71 -20.98 -6.07
CA PRO A 158 -6.55 -20.63 -4.93
C PRO A 158 -6.01 -19.40 -4.19
N HIS A 159 -6.88 -18.49 -3.74
CA HIS A 159 -6.52 -17.22 -3.10
C HIS A 159 -5.76 -16.22 -3.99
N SER A 160 -5.70 -16.43 -5.31
CA SER A 160 -5.16 -15.44 -6.26
C SER A 160 -6.19 -14.35 -6.60
N HIS A 161 -5.79 -13.08 -6.44
CA HIS A 161 -6.55 -11.91 -6.91
C HIS A 161 -5.94 -11.28 -8.17
N THR A 162 -5.02 -12.00 -8.82
CA THR A 162 -4.29 -11.55 -9.99
C THR A 162 -5.21 -11.43 -11.20
N LYS A 163 -5.19 -10.27 -11.85
CA LYS A 163 -5.94 -10.03 -13.10
C LYS A 163 -5.29 -10.85 -14.23
N PRO A 164 -6.05 -11.70 -14.94
CA PRO A 164 -5.52 -12.41 -16.11
C PRO A 164 -5.30 -11.46 -17.30
N TYR A 165 -4.38 -11.82 -18.20
CA TYR A 165 -4.19 -11.14 -19.48
C TYR A 165 -5.21 -11.68 -20.49
N ILE A 166 -6.28 -10.92 -20.70
CA ILE A 166 -7.38 -11.30 -21.60
C ILE A 166 -7.39 -10.35 -22.81
N ARG A 167 -7.73 -10.88 -23.99
CA ARG A 167 -7.88 -10.09 -25.23
C ARG A 167 -8.94 -8.99 -25.11
N SER A 168 -10.11 -9.30 -24.55
CA SER A 168 -11.19 -8.33 -24.36
C SER A 168 -12.10 -8.70 -23.18
N LYS A 169 -12.89 -7.74 -22.72
CA LYS A 169 -13.89 -7.98 -21.68
C LYS A 169 -15.13 -8.59 -22.31
N GLY A 170 -15.68 -9.64 -21.71
CA GLY A 170 -16.97 -10.19 -22.13
C GLY A 170 -17.28 -11.54 -21.50
N ARG A 171 -18.50 -12.06 -21.75
CA ARG A 171 -18.90 -13.41 -21.32
C ARG A 171 -18.09 -14.51 -22.00
N LYS A 172 -17.69 -14.29 -23.26
CA LYS A 172 -16.98 -15.27 -24.10
C LYS A 172 -15.50 -15.43 -23.75
N PHE A 173 -14.90 -14.51 -22.99
CA PHE A 173 -13.47 -14.49 -22.72
C PHE A 173 -13.16 -14.88 -21.27
N GLU A 174 -12.53 -16.04 -21.06
CA GLU A 174 -11.98 -16.53 -19.78
C GLU A 174 -12.89 -16.44 -18.54
N LYS A 175 -14.21 -16.64 -18.73
CA LYS A 175 -15.23 -16.66 -17.66
C LYS A 175 -15.92 -18.02 -17.46
N ALA A 176 -15.48 -19.07 -18.14
CA ALA A 176 -16.10 -20.40 -18.10
C ALA A 176 -15.47 -21.30 -17.03
N ARG A 177 -14.64 -22.25 -17.45
CA ARG A 177 -13.98 -23.22 -16.58
C ARG A 177 -13.01 -22.51 -15.61
N GLY A 178 -12.95 -22.97 -14.35
CA GLY A 178 -12.07 -22.39 -13.32
C GLY A 178 -12.60 -21.12 -12.66
N LYS A 179 -13.65 -20.48 -13.20
CA LYS A 179 -14.25 -19.26 -12.64
C LYS A 179 -15.64 -19.46 -12.03
N ARG A 180 -16.33 -20.55 -12.39
CA ARG A 180 -17.70 -20.84 -11.96
C ARG A 180 -17.83 -22.29 -11.50
N ASN A 181 -18.61 -22.52 -10.45
CA ASN A 181 -18.86 -23.87 -9.91
C ASN A 181 -19.53 -24.78 -10.96
N SER A 182 -20.42 -24.22 -11.78
CA SER A 182 -21.18 -24.98 -12.80
C SER A 182 -20.38 -25.43 -14.02
N LYS A 183 -19.11 -25.04 -14.15
CA LYS A 183 -18.24 -25.40 -15.29
C LYS A 183 -16.95 -26.07 -14.81
N GLY A 184 -17.11 -27.24 -14.20
CA GLY A 184 -16.02 -28.11 -13.74
C GLY A 184 -15.61 -27.80 -12.31
N PHE A 185 -14.89 -26.71 -12.10
CA PHE A 185 -14.43 -26.30 -10.78
C PHE A 185 -14.28 -24.78 -10.72
N ARG A 186 -14.34 -24.23 -9.51
CA ARG A 186 -14.01 -22.85 -9.21
C ARG A 186 -12.87 -22.85 -8.23
N PHE A 187 -11.89 -21.99 -8.45
CA PHE A 187 -10.88 -21.68 -7.45
C PHE A 187 -11.56 -20.83 -6.36
N ALA A 188 -12.28 -21.49 -5.46
CA ALA A 188 -12.88 -20.90 -4.27
C ALA A 188 -11.88 -20.97 -3.11
N LEU A 189 -12.05 -20.07 -2.14
CA LEU A 189 -11.37 -20.10 -0.85
C LEU A 189 -11.65 -21.46 -0.20
N ASN A 190 -10.60 -22.17 0.19
CA ASN A 190 -10.75 -23.32 1.07
C ASN A 190 -10.93 -22.76 2.49
N GLU A 191 -12.16 -22.40 2.86
CA GLU A 191 -12.56 -22.53 4.26
C GLU A 191 -13.12 -23.95 4.39
N GLN A 192 -12.19 -24.87 4.67
CA GLN A 192 -12.41 -26.17 5.31
C GLN A 192 -13.38 -27.16 4.64
N GLY A 193 -12.83 -28.25 4.08
CA GLY A 193 -13.27 -29.61 4.38
C GLY A 193 -14.76 -29.98 4.46
N LEU A 194 -15.64 -29.41 3.62
CA LEU A 194 -17.02 -29.92 3.46
C LEU A 194 -17.34 -30.07 1.97
N ALA A 195 -16.64 -31.01 1.34
CA ALA A 195 -17.13 -31.62 0.11
C ALA A 195 -18.27 -32.57 0.49
N GLY A 196 -19.48 -32.30 -0.02
CA GLY A 196 -20.50 -33.35 -0.18
C GLY A 196 -21.66 -33.40 0.83
N CYS A 197 -22.16 -32.28 1.33
CA CYS A 197 -23.43 -32.28 2.06
C CYS A 197 -24.55 -31.77 1.15
N SER A 198 -25.52 -32.63 0.87
CA SER A 198 -26.81 -32.23 0.32
C SER A 198 -27.47 -31.24 1.29
N GLY A 199 -28.40 -30.39 0.82
CA GLY A 199 -29.05 -29.37 1.67
C GLY A 199 -29.72 -29.92 2.94
N PHE A 200 -29.94 -31.24 3.01
CA PHE A 200 -30.48 -31.95 4.17
C PHE A 200 -29.40 -32.22 5.25
N ASP A 201 -28.16 -32.51 4.84
CA ASP A 201 -27.05 -32.83 5.77
C ASP A 201 -26.56 -31.60 6.54
N VAL A 202 -26.66 -30.40 5.95
CA VAL A 202 -26.33 -29.13 6.63
C VAL A 202 -27.35 -28.83 7.73
N PHE A 203 -28.63 -29.16 7.52
CA PHE A 203 -29.69 -28.96 8.51
C PHE A 203 -29.54 -29.92 9.69
N VAL A 204 -29.26 -31.20 9.44
CA VAL A 204 -29.03 -32.19 10.50
C VAL A 204 -27.78 -31.85 11.31
N LYS A 205 -26.70 -31.38 10.67
CA LYS A 205 -25.46 -31.02 11.38
C LYS A 205 -25.62 -29.78 12.25
N LEU A 206 -26.31 -28.74 11.77
CA LEU A 206 -26.68 -27.58 12.58
C LEU A 206 -27.59 -27.95 13.76
N TYR A 207 -28.50 -28.92 13.59
CA TYR A 207 -29.41 -29.35 14.65
C TYR A 207 -28.72 -30.22 15.71
N VAL A 208 -27.82 -31.12 15.30
CA VAL A 208 -27.00 -31.95 16.21
C VAL A 208 -25.96 -31.11 16.96
N ASP A 209 -25.35 -30.12 16.31
CA ASP A 209 -24.39 -29.23 16.96
C ASP A 209 -25.09 -28.25 17.92
N ALA A 210 -26.27 -27.73 17.58
CA ALA A 210 -27.07 -26.88 18.47
C ALA A 210 -27.62 -27.64 19.70
N SER A 211 -28.01 -28.90 19.53
CA SER A 211 -28.47 -29.75 20.65
C SER A 211 -27.33 -30.18 21.57
N ALA A 212 -26.12 -30.43 21.04
CA ALA A 212 -24.92 -30.67 21.84
C ALA A 212 -24.46 -29.42 22.61
N PHE A 213 -24.69 -28.22 22.07
CA PHE A 213 -24.39 -26.95 22.72
C PHE A 213 -25.37 -26.65 23.88
N LEU A 214 -26.67 -26.89 23.66
CA LEU A 214 -27.70 -26.77 24.71
C LEU A 214 -27.47 -27.74 25.88
N HIS A 215 -26.99 -28.97 25.61
CA HIS A 215 -26.69 -29.94 26.68
C HIS A 215 -25.50 -29.51 27.56
N LYS A 216 -24.48 -28.87 26.98
CA LYS A 216 -23.28 -28.43 27.70
C LYS A 216 -23.44 -27.09 28.43
N GLU A 217 -24.24 -26.16 27.89
CA GLU A 217 -24.41 -24.84 28.51
C GLU A 217 -25.58 -24.77 29.50
N VAL A 218 -26.61 -25.62 29.38
CA VAL A 218 -27.82 -25.51 30.23
C VAL A 218 -27.90 -26.58 31.33
N ILE A 219 -27.46 -27.83 31.07
CA ILE A 219 -27.65 -28.95 32.03
C ILE A 219 -26.45 -29.12 32.99
N ASP A 220 -25.22 -28.97 32.50
CA ASP A 220 -24.00 -29.17 33.32
C ASP A 220 -23.69 -28.07 34.38
N PRO A 221 -24.06 -26.78 34.22
CA PRO A 221 -23.81 -25.79 35.28
C PRO A 221 -24.73 -25.96 36.50
N LEU A 222 -25.95 -26.48 36.33
CA LEU A 222 -26.88 -26.75 37.44
C LEU A 222 -26.47 -27.96 38.29
N ARG A 223 -25.73 -28.92 37.71
CA ARG A 223 -25.18 -30.07 38.44
C ARG A 223 -23.94 -29.70 39.28
N ARG A 224 -23.18 -28.68 38.88
CA ARG A 224 -22.02 -28.16 39.63
C ARG A 224 -22.41 -27.24 40.78
N GLN A 225 -23.49 -26.46 40.68
CA GLN A 225 -23.95 -25.60 41.79
C GLN A 225 -24.52 -26.41 42.97
N ASN A 226 -25.19 -27.53 42.69
CA ASN A 226 -25.75 -28.39 43.75
C ASN A 226 -24.72 -29.26 44.49
N PHE A 227 -23.49 -29.41 43.97
CA PHE A 227 -22.46 -30.20 44.65
C PHE A 227 -21.61 -29.37 45.64
N VAL A 228 -21.56 -28.05 45.48
CA VAL A 228 -20.75 -27.16 46.34
C VAL A 228 -21.49 -26.75 47.62
N LEU A 229 -22.83 -26.78 47.63
CA LEU A 229 -23.65 -26.39 48.79
C LEU A 229 -23.89 -27.53 49.81
N GLY A 230 -23.37 -28.75 49.56
CA GLY A 230 -23.67 -29.95 50.36
C GLY A 230 -22.58 -30.43 51.34
N GLN A 231 -21.47 -29.70 51.54
CA GLN A 231 -20.36 -30.18 52.39
C GLN A 231 -19.78 -29.14 53.38
N ARG A 232 -20.63 -28.36 54.05
CA ARG A 232 -20.22 -27.63 55.26
C ARG A 232 -21.34 -27.59 56.31
N SER A 233 -21.53 -28.72 56.98
CA SER A 233 -22.20 -28.80 58.28
C SER A 233 -21.79 -30.08 59.00
N CYS A 234 -20.80 -29.93 59.89
CA CYS A 234 -20.39 -30.72 61.08
C CYS A 234 -18.89 -30.54 61.28
#